data_AF-A0A961WPB8-F1
#
_entry.id   AF-A0A961WPB8-F1
#
_cell.length_a   1.000
_cell.length_b   1.000
_cell.length_c   1.000
_cell.angle_alpha   90.00
_cell.angle_beta   90.00
_cell.angle_gamma   90.00
#
_symmetry.space_group_name_H-M   'P 1'
#
loop_
_entity.id
_entity.type
_entity.pdbx_description
1 polymer ?
#
loop_
_entity_poly.entity_id
_entity_poly.type
_entity_poly.pdbx_seq_one_letter_code
_entity_poly.pdbx_strand_id
1 'polypeptide(L)'
;TIFLGIATPTEGGAMGATGALLLAMMKRRISVPVLKQALDSTTKLTAFVMFILIGARVFGLTFYGLNGNIWIEELLLALPGGEYGFLVVVTIIVFILGCFLDFFEIAFILVPLLAPVAEKLGIDLIWFGIILGINLQTSFLTPPFGFALFYLRSIAPRSEWIDKVTNRTMPGIKTTDIYKGAIPYIIIQFLVILLIIAFPRLVTHYKDDQKTFDPSTIKIEIPAFNADPKAPSSPGGLPGLQLPNLGGPNLGQPPKNDGGLQLPGLQLPGTPSTAPNAAPAEKPAEPSGMQMPGAPPKFN
;
A
#
# COMPACT_ATOMS: atom_id res chain seq x y z
N THR A 1 21.17 0.15 -5.96
CA THR A 1 20.91 -0.05 -4.52
C THR A 1 19.43 -0.10 -4.23
N ILE A 2 18.63 0.88 -4.69
CA ILE A 2 17.16 0.86 -4.51
C ILE A 2 16.49 -0.30 -5.27
N PHE A 3 16.83 -0.52 -6.54
CA PHE A 3 16.29 -1.64 -7.34
C PHE A 3 16.75 -3.04 -6.88
N LEU A 4 17.79 -3.13 -6.05
CA LEU A 4 18.28 -4.39 -5.48
C LEU A 4 17.71 -4.65 -4.08
N GLY A 5 16.88 -3.76 -3.53
CA GLY A 5 16.29 -3.89 -2.18
C GLY A 5 17.27 -3.68 -1.02
N ILE A 6 18.51 -3.26 -1.29
CA ILE A 6 19.58 -3.12 -0.28
C ILE A 6 19.46 -1.79 0.49
N ALA A 7 18.87 -0.76 -0.13
CA ALA A 7 18.68 0.54 0.49
C ALA A 7 17.29 1.10 0.16
N THR A 8 16.59 1.56 1.19
CA THR A 8 15.34 2.32 1.06
C THR A 8 15.60 3.67 0.35
N PRO A 9 14.58 4.30 -0.26
CA PRO A 9 14.76 5.60 -0.92
C PRO A 9 15.36 6.68 0.00
N THR A 10 15.00 6.65 1.28
CA THR A 10 15.56 7.50 2.34
C THR A 10 17.05 7.25 2.58
N GLU A 11 17.49 5.98 2.59
CA GLU A 11 18.90 5.62 2.69
C GLU A 11 19.68 5.99 1.42
N GLY A 12 19.04 5.88 0.25
CA GLY A 12 19.59 6.35 -1.03
C GLY A 12 19.86 7.87 -1.02
N GLY A 13 18.92 8.65 -0.51
CA GLY A 13 19.08 10.10 -0.33
C GLY A 13 20.21 10.45 0.65
N ALA A 14 20.28 9.74 1.79
CA ALA A 14 21.35 9.92 2.77
C ALA A 14 22.73 9.61 2.16
N MET A 15 22.87 8.50 1.43
CA MET A 15 24.12 8.16 0.74
C MET A 15 24.53 9.22 -0.31
N GLY A 16 23.56 9.80 -1.03
CA GLY A 16 23.83 10.90 -1.96
C GLY A 16 24.37 12.16 -1.26
N ALA A 17 23.76 12.54 -0.14
CA ALA A 17 24.21 13.69 0.67
C ALA A 17 25.60 13.45 1.28
N THR A 18 25.83 12.26 1.85
CA THR A 18 27.15 11.86 2.38
C THR A 18 28.20 11.84 1.28
N GLY A 19 27.88 11.33 0.08
CA GLY A 19 28.78 11.33 -1.07
C GLY A 19 29.13 12.75 -1.54
N ALA A 20 28.14 13.65 -1.61
CA ALA A 20 28.37 15.06 -1.94
C ALA A 20 29.26 15.77 -0.91
N LEU A 21 29.03 15.50 0.39
CA LEU A 21 29.85 16.04 1.48
C LEU A 21 31.30 15.52 1.40
N LEU A 22 31.48 14.22 1.14
CA LEU A 22 32.79 13.60 1.00
C LEU A 22 33.56 14.18 -0.20
N LEU A 23 32.91 14.35 -1.35
CA LEU A 23 33.51 15.00 -2.52
C LEU A 23 33.87 16.47 -2.26
N ALA A 24 33.02 17.21 -1.54
CA ALA A 24 33.30 18.59 -1.15
C ALA A 24 34.49 18.69 -0.19
N MET A 25 34.64 17.71 0.71
CA MET A 25 35.79 17.56 1.61
C MET A 25 37.07 17.25 0.83
N MET A 26 37.03 16.28 -0.09
CA MET A 26 38.15 15.93 -0.96
C MET A 26 38.61 17.12 -1.82
N LYS A 27 37.67 17.93 -2.32
CA LYS A 27 37.96 19.15 -3.09
C LYS A 27 38.38 20.34 -2.23
N ARG A 28 38.44 20.21 -0.90
CA ARG A 28 38.74 21.30 0.06
C ARG A 28 37.87 22.54 -0.16
N ARG A 29 36.61 22.37 -0.57
CA ARG A 29 35.66 23.47 -0.80
C ARG A 29 34.61 23.61 0.31
N ILE A 30 34.69 22.79 1.36
CA ILE A 30 33.85 22.95 2.55
C ILE A 30 34.34 24.17 3.34
N SER A 31 33.43 25.12 3.54
CA SER A 31 33.60 26.20 4.51
C SER A 31 32.35 26.26 5.39
N VAL A 32 32.52 26.64 6.65
CA VAL A 32 31.40 26.80 7.60
C VAL A 32 30.29 27.72 7.06
N PRO A 33 30.59 28.84 6.36
CA PRO A 33 29.58 29.67 5.73
C PRO A 33 28.76 28.94 4.66
N VAL A 34 29.42 28.19 3.76
CA VAL A 34 28.74 27.44 2.69
C VAL A 34 27.86 26.34 3.29
N LEU A 35 28.33 25.66 4.33
CA LEU A 35 27.55 24.64 5.03
C LEU A 35 26.30 25.24 5.69
N LYS A 36 26.43 26.37 6.40
CA LYS A 36 25.29 27.08 6.99
C LYS A 36 24.28 27.53 5.94
N GLN A 37 24.75 28.08 4.81
CA GLN A 37 23.88 28.52 3.73
C GLN A 37 23.10 27.36 3.09
N ALA A 38 23.78 26.23 2.86
CA ALA A 38 23.14 25.02 2.33
C ALA A 38 22.10 24.46 3.31
N LEU A 39 22.43 24.40 4.61
CA LEU A 39 21.51 23.94 5.66
C LEU A 39 20.30 24.87 5.81
N ASP A 40 20.48 26.19 5.80
CA ASP A 40 19.37 27.16 5.91
C ASP A 40 18.42 27.06 4.72
N SER A 41 18.95 26.96 3.50
CA SER A 41 18.14 26.79 2.28
C SER A 41 17.36 25.48 2.30
N THR A 42 17.99 24.38 2.72
CA THR A 42 17.36 23.06 2.84
C THR A 42 16.28 23.08 3.92
N THR A 43 16.58 23.64 5.10
CA THR A 43 15.66 23.70 6.23
C THR A 43 14.44 24.55 5.93
N LYS A 44 14.58 25.68 5.23
CA LYS A 44 13.44 26.52 4.81
C LYS A 44 12.49 25.76 3.88
N LEU A 45 13.03 25.05 2.89
CA LEU A 45 12.22 24.25 1.98
C LEU A 45 11.51 23.11 2.72
N THR A 46 12.22 22.37 3.58
CA THR A 46 11.62 21.29 4.38
C THR A 46 10.59 21.83 5.37
N ALA A 47 10.82 22.98 6.01
CA ALA A 47 9.88 23.59 6.95
C ALA A 47 8.57 24.01 6.24
N PHE A 48 8.66 24.54 5.03
CA PHE A 48 7.50 24.83 4.19
C PHE A 48 6.67 23.57 3.91
N VAL A 49 7.32 22.49 3.44
CA VAL A 49 6.65 21.21 3.18
C VAL A 49 6.04 20.63 4.47
N MET A 50 6.78 20.62 5.58
CA MET A 50 6.28 20.12 6.87
C MET A 50 5.07 20.90 7.36
N PHE A 51 5.00 22.21 7.14
CA PHE A 51 3.85 23.02 7.51
C PHE A 51 2.61 22.64 6.69
N ILE A 52 2.78 22.38 5.39
CA ILE A 52 1.69 21.87 4.54
C ILE A 52 1.24 20.48 5.03
N LEU A 53 2.16 19.59 5.39
CA LEU A 53 1.83 18.27 5.94
C LEU A 53 1.05 18.37 7.25
N ILE A 54 1.38 19.29 8.14
CA ILE A 54 0.62 19.52 9.37
C ILE A 54 -0.81 19.97 9.02
N GLY A 55 -0.98 20.94 8.12
CA GLY A 55 -2.29 21.39 7.65
C GLY A 55 -3.11 20.26 7.01
N ALA A 56 -2.48 19.46 6.16
CA ALA A 56 -3.06 18.27 5.53
C ALA A 56 -3.56 17.26 6.56
N ARG A 57 -2.80 17.03 7.64
CA ARG A 57 -3.19 16.11 8.71
C ARG A 57 -4.37 16.62 9.53
N VAL A 58 -4.38 17.91 9.86
CA VAL A 58 -5.52 18.53 10.56
C VAL A 58 -6.78 18.48 9.69
N PHE A 59 -6.65 18.81 8.40
CA PHE A 59 -7.74 18.69 7.43
C PHE A 59 -8.26 17.25 7.34
N GLY A 60 -7.37 16.28 7.13
CA GLY A 60 -7.73 14.88 7.04
C GLY A 60 -8.47 14.38 8.29
N LEU A 61 -7.93 14.65 9.48
CA LEU A 61 -8.57 14.28 10.75
C LEU A 61 -9.95 14.90 10.92
N THR A 62 -10.10 16.20 10.61
CA THR A 62 -11.39 16.89 10.71
C THR A 62 -12.38 16.33 9.68
N PHE A 63 -11.91 16.06 8.47
CA PHE A 63 -12.70 15.49 7.38
C PHE A 63 -13.24 14.10 7.74
N TYR A 64 -12.40 13.24 8.33
CA TYR A 64 -12.84 11.95 8.90
C TYR A 64 -13.82 12.15 10.05
N GLY A 65 -13.58 13.12 10.95
CA GLY A 65 -14.48 13.43 12.05
C GLY A 65 -15.88 13.89 11.60
N LEU A 66 -15.99 14.47 10.40
CA LEU A 66 -17.26 14.88 9.78
C LEU A 66 -17.89 13.78 8.91
N ASN A 67 -17.35 12.55 8.93
CA ASN A 67 -17.73 11.45 8.03
C ASN A 67 -17.57 11.80 6.54
N GLY A 68 -16.65 12.71 6.20
CA GLY A 68 -16.42 13.13 4.82
C GLY A 68 -15.94 11.97 3.93
N ASN A 69 -15.25 10.99 4.52
CA ASN A 69 -14.85 9.76 3.82
C ASN A 69 -16.05 8.94 3.33
N ILE A 70 -17.14 8.88 4.12
CA ILE A 70 -18.37 8.19 3.72
C ILE A 70 -19.07 8.98 2.62
N TRP A 71 -19.14 10.31 2.76
CA TRP A 71 -19.75 11.18 1.75
C TRP A 71 -19.04 11.08 0.39
N ILE A 72 -17.70 11.08 0.37
CA ILE A 72 -16.94 10.91 -0.88
C ILE A 72 -17.08 9.49 -1.43
N GLU A 73 -17.12 8.48 -0.56
CA GLU A 73 -17.39 7.11 -1.01
C GLU A 73 -18.73 7.02 -1.74
N GLU A 74 -19.81 7.51 -1.16
CA GLU A 74 -21.14 7.52 -1.81
C GLU A 74 -21.13 8.30 -3.12
N LEU A 75 -20.47 9.46 -3.16
CA LEU A 75 -20.35 10.28 -4.36
C LEU A 75 -19.61 9.55 -5.49
N LEU A 76 -18.53 8.85 -5.16
CA LEU A 76 -17.72 8.12 -6.13
C LEU A 76 -18.37 6.79 -6.56
N LEU A 77 -19.10 6.12 -5.66
CA LEU A 77 -19.89 4.93 -6.00
C LEU A 77 -21.14 5.27 -6.85
N ALA A 78 -21.68 6.48 -6.72
CA ALA A 78 -22.77 6.96 -7.55
C ALA A 78 -22.36 7.29 -9.00
N LEU A 79 -21.06 7.28 -9.31
CA LEU A 79 -20.58 7.55 -10.67
C LEU A 79 -20.98 6.43 -11.64
N PRO A 80 -21.50 6.77 -12.82
CA PRO A 80 -21.76 5.78 -13.86
C PRO A 80 -20.44 5.19 -14.39
N GLY A 81 -20.41 3.88 -14.58
CA GLY A 81 -19.26 3.19 -15.18
C GLY A 81 -18.46 2.28 -14.24
N GLY A 82 -18.88 2.11 -12.99
CA GLY A 82 -18.29 1.16 -12.05
C GLY A 82 -16.78 1.38 -11.87
N GLU A 83 -15.99 0.31 -11.93
CA GLU A 83 -14.53 0.32 -11.82
C GLU A 83 -13.83 1.27 -12.82
N TYR A 84 -14.17 1.18 -14.11
CA TYR A 84 -13.54 2.00 -15.15
C TYR A 84 -13.93 3.48 -15.05
N GLY A 85 -15.20 3.76 -14.74
CA GLY A 85 -15.69 5.12 -14.53
C GLY A 85 -14.98 5.80 -13.37
N PHE A 86 -14.84 5.09 -12.24
CA PHE A 86 -14.07 5.53 -11.08
C PHE A 86 -12.62 5.85 -11.45
N LEU A 87 -11.93 4.94 -12.16
CA LEU A 87 -10.52 5.14 -12.53
C LEU A 87 -10.30 6.36 -13.42
N VAL A 88 -11.17 6.59 -14.40
CA VAL A 88 -11.06 7.76 -15.30
C VAL A 88 -11.27 9.06 -14.51
N VAL A 89 -12.31 9.11 -13.68
CA VAL A 89 -12.61 10.32 -12.88
C VAL A 89 -11.50 10.60 -11.88
N VAL A 90 -11.04 9.59 -11.15
CA VAL A 90 -9.93 9.72 -10.20
C VAL A 90 -8.65 10.16 -10.91
N THR A 91 -8.35 9.58 -12.08
CA THR A 91 -7.20 9.98 -12.90
C THR A 91 -7.27 11.47 -13.25
N ILE A 92 -8.43 11.99 -13.66
CA ILE A 92 -8.59 13.41 -13.99
C ILE A 92 -8.46 14.29 -12.75
N ILE A 93 -9.15 13.94 -11.66
CA ILE A 93 -9.14 14.71 -10.41
C ILE A 93 -7.72 14.76 -9.81
N VAL A 94 -7.05 13.61 -9.72
CA VAL A 94 -5.67 13.52 -9.21
C VAL A 94 -4.71 14.26 -10.13
N PHE A 95 -4.90 14.22 -11.45
CA PHE A 95 -4.05 14.95 -12.38
C PHE A 95 -4.15 16.47 -12.16
N ILE A 96 -5.36 17.00 -12.05
CA ILE A 96 -5.62 18.42 -11.81
C ILE A 96 -5.13 18.82 -10.42
N LEU A 97 -5.43 18.05 -9.38
CA LEU A 97 -4.97 18.34 -8.01
C LEU A 97 -3.45 18.25 -7.89
N GLY A 98 -2.82 17.26 -8.51
CA GLY A 98 -1.36 17.08 -8.55
C GLY A 98 -0.64 18.18 -9.31
N CYS A 99 -1.35 19.00 -10.09
CA CYS A 99 -0.79 20.22 -10.66
C CYS A 99 -0.63 21.36 -9.64
N PHE A 100 -1.21 21.25 -8.43
CA PHE A 100 -1.13 22.28 -7.39
C PHE A 100 -0.60 21.75 -6.05
N LEU A 101 -0.85 20.47 -5.77
CA LEU A 101 -0.43 19.79 -4.54
C LEU A 101 0.78 18.91 -4.82
N ASP A 102 1.70 18.85 -3.86
CA ASP A 102 2.87 17.98 -3.91
C ASP A 102 2.47 16.51 -3.60
N PHE A 103 3.34 15.57 -3.96
CA PHE A 103 3.03 14.13 -3.94
C PHE A 103 2.77 13.63 -2.53
N PHE A 104 3.46 14.17 -1.53
CA PHE A 104 3.27 13.75 -0.14
C PHE A 104 1.86 14.11 0.34
N GLU A 105 1.33 15.26 -0.06
CA GLU A 105 0.02 15.78 0.30
C GLU A 105 -1.07 14.94 -0.34
N ILE A 106 -0.95 14.63 -1.64
CA ILE A 106 -1.87 13.71 -2.32
C ILE A 106 -1.82 12.33 -1.65
N ALA A 107 -0.61 11.81 -1.37
CA ALA A 107 -0.45 10.51 -0.73
C ALA A 107 -1.06 10.45 0.68
N PHE A 108 -1.05 11.54 1.45
CA PHE A 108 -1.61 11.54 2.81
C PHE A 108 -3.08 11.98 2.91
N ILE A 109 -3.62 12.70 1.93
CA ILE A 109 -5.03 13.14 1.93
C ILE A 109 -5.88 12.26 1.01
N LEU A 110 -5.49 12.14 -0.26
CA LEU A 110 -6.31 11.54 -1.31
C LEU A 110 -6.22 10.02 -1.31
N VAL A 111 -5.04 9.42 -1.07
CA VAL A 111 -4.91 7.96 -1.09
C VAL A 111 -5.75 7.29 0.01
N PRO A 112 -5.72 7.73 1.29
CA PRO A 112 -6.56 7.15 2.34
C PRO A 112 -8.06 7.36 2.13
N LEU A 113 -8.42 8.35 1.29
CA LEU A 113 -9.78 8.65 0.91
C LEU A 113 -10.25 7.77 -0.26
N LEU A 114 -9.39 7.54 -1.25
CA LEU A 114 -9.72 6.80 -2.48
C LEU A 114 -9.54 5.29 -2.33
N ALA A 115 -8.58 4.84 -1.52
CA ALA A 115 -8.27 3.41 -1.38
C ALA A 115 -9.46 2.57 -0.86
N PRO A 116 -10.24 3.00 0.16
CA PRO A 116 -11.41 2.25 0.60
C PRO A 116 -12.50 2.15 -0.48
N VAL A 117 -12.65 3.18 -1.31
CA VAL A 117 -13.60 3.20 -2.43
C VAL A 117 -13.16 2.24 -3.52
N ALA A 118 -11.87 2.24 -3.85
CA ALA A 118 -11.27 1.32 -4.81
C ALA A 118 -11.45 -0.15 -4.35
N GLU A 119 -11.21 -0.44 -3.07
CA GLU A 119 -11.39 -1.78 -2.50
C GLU A 119 -12.85 -2.26 -2.59
N LYS A 120 -13.82 -1.39 -2.29
CA LYS A 120 -15.25 -1.70 -2.42
C LYS A 120 -15.70 -1.96 -3.86
N LEU A 121 -15.05 -1.30 -4.82
CA LEU A 121 -15.27 -1.53 -6.25
C LEU A 121 -14.55 -2.81 -6.76
N GLY A 122 -13.80 -3.51 -5.90
CA GLY A 122 -13.05 -4.71 -6.26
C GLY A 122 -11.75 -4.44 -7.02
N ILE A 123 -11.30 -3.18 -7.03
CA ILE A 123 -10.10 -2.74 -7.73
C ILE A 123 -8.88 -3.21 -6.94
N ASP A 124 -7.91 -3.78 -7.64
CA ASP A 124 -6.63 -4.11 -7.02
C ASP A 124 -5.86 -2.85 -6.61
N LEU A 125 -5.47 -2.76 -5.33
CA LEU A 125 -4.79 -1.59 -4.77
C LEU A 125 -3.40 -1.36 -5.37
N ILE A 126 -2.70 -2.40 -5.83
CA ILE A 126 -1.38 -2.27 -6.47
C ILE A 126 -1.56 -1.68 -7.87
N TRP A 127 -2.53 -2.19 -8.62
CA TRP A 127 -2.90 -1.64 -9.93
C TRP A 127 -3.35 -0.18 -9.83
N PHE A 128 -4.24 0.12 -8.86
CA PHE A 128 -4.66 1.48 -8.56
C PHE A 128 -3.48 2.38 -8.16
N GLY A 129 -2.59 1.89 -7.29
CA GLY A 129 -1.41 2.62 -6.85
C GLY A 129 -0.44 2.94 -7.99
N ILE A 130 -0.27 2.03 -8.97
CA ILE A 130 0.56 2.25 -10.16
C ILE A 130 -0.07 3.32 -11.06
N ILE A 131 -1.38 3.25 -11.30
CA ILE A 131 -2.10 4.29 -12.07
C ILE A 131 -1.91 5.66 -11.38
N LEU A 132 -2.12 5.72 -10.07
CA LEU A 132 -1.99 6.95 -9.28
C LEU A 132 -0.55 7.48 -9.28
N GLY A 133 0.45 6.60 -9.18
CA GLY A 133 1.87 6.97 -9.23
C GLY A 133 2.31 7.53 -10.58
N ILE A 134 1.91 6.88 -11.68
CA ILE A 134 2.16 7.34 -13.05
C ILE A 134 1.46 8.69 -13.29
N ASN A 135 0.22 8.83 -12.80
CA ASN A 135 -0.55 10.07 -12.89
C ASN A 135 0.15 11.24 -12.18
N LEU A 136 0.54 11.04 -10.91
CA LEU A 136 1.26 12.04 -10.13
C LEU A 136 2.61 12.44 -10.75
N GLN A 137 3.34 11.47 -11.30
CA GLN A 137 4.57 11.76 -12.04
C GLN A 137 4.31 12.66 -13.26
N THR A 138 3.19 12.43 -13.96
CA THR A 138 2.77 13.23 -15.12
C THR A 138 2.44 14.67 -14.72
N SER A 139 1.75 14.85 -13.60
CA SER A 139 1.40 16.18 -13.09
C SER A 139 2.64 17.03 -12.80
N PHE A 140 3.74 16.43 -12.31
CA PHE A 140 5.01 17.15 -12.09
C PHE A 140 5.72 17.62 -13.37
N LEU A 141 5.28 17.17 -14.54
CA LEU A 141 5.80 17.60 -15.83
C LEU A 141 4.89 18.61 -16.53
N THR A 142 3.68 18.85 -16.02
CA THR A 142 2.70 19.71 -16.68
C THR A 142 2.89 21.18 -16.28
N PRO A 143 2.75 22.16 -17.19
CA PRO A 143 2.96 23.58 -16.88
C PRO A 143 1.73 24.20 -16.18
N PRO A 144 1.59 23.99 -14.87
CA PRO A 144 1.39 25.13 -13.95
C PRO A 144 2.33 25.13 -12.72
N PHE A 145 2.88 23.98 -12.34
CA PHE A 145 3.85 23.82 -11.23
C PHE A 145 5.03 22.89 -11.56
N GLY A 146 5.22 22.52 -12.84
CA GLY A 146 6.22 21.53 -13.24
C GLY A 146 7.66 21.85 -12.82
N PHE A 147 8.04 21.46 -11.60
CA PHE A 147 9.34 21.75 -10.99
C PHE A 147 10.49 21.23 -11.83
N ALA A 148 10.28 20.09 -12.51
CA ALA A 148 11.24 19.52 -13.44
C ALA A 148 11.50 20.44 -14.64
N LEU A 149 10.46 21.08 -15.20
CA LEU A 149 10.61 22.03 -16.30
C LEU A 149 11.32 23.32 -15.85
N PHE A 150 11.05 23.79 -14.62
CA PHE A 150 11.77 24.93 -14.05
C PHE A 150 13.22 24.62 -13.70
N TYR A 151 13.51 23.39 -13.27
CA TYR A 151 14.87 22.92 -13.09
C TYR A 151 15.63 22.90 -14.42
N LEU A 152 15.02 22.36 -15.49
CA LEU A 152 15.60 22.40 -16.83
C LEU A 152 15.82 23.85 -17.30
N ARG A 153 14.86 24.74 -17.00
CA ARG A 153 14.99 26.17 -17.30
C ARG A 153 16.12 26.84 -16.52
N SER A 154 16.48 26.37 -15.33
CA SER A 154 17.56 26.94 -14.50
C SER A 154 18.95 26.67 -15.08
N ILE A 155 19.11 25.54 -15.78
CA ILE A 155 20.37 25.14 -16.44
C ILE A 155 20.40 25.49 -17.93
N ALA A 156 19.26 25.83 -18.53
CA ALA A 156 19.16 26.18 -19.94
C ALA A 156 19.78 27.58 -20.25
N PRO A 157 20.68 27.69 -21.25
CA PRO A 157 21.32 28.95 -21.61
C PRO A 157 20.28 29.97 -22.06
N ARG A 158 20.29 31.14 -21.39
CA ARG A 158 19.39 32.27 -21.68
C ARG A 158 19.85 33.09 -22.88
N SER A 159 21.16 33.19 -23.07
CA SER A 159 21.80 33.88 -24.18
C SER A 159 22.16 32.90 -25.28
N GLU A 160 22.55 33.44 -26.42
CA GLU A 160 23.22 32.67 -27.46
C GLU A 160 24.43 31.94 -26.88
N TRP A 161 24.64 30.71 -27.31
CA TRP A 161 25.78 29.91 -26.89
C TRP A 161 26.42 29.23 -28.09
N ILE A 162 27.73 29.05 -28.04
CA ILE A 162 28.47 28.31 -29.06
C ILE A 162 28.43 26.83 -28.67
N ASP A 163 27.79 26.03 -29.50
CA ASP A 163 27.76 24.58 -29.31
C ASP A 163 29.17 24.01 -29.46
N LYS A 164 29.64 23.27 -28.46
CA LYS A 164 30.96 22.63 -28.44
C LYS A 164 31.12 21.56 -29.53
N VAL A 165 30.03 20.96 -29.98
CA VAL A 165 30.05 19.87 -30.98
C VAL A 165 29.95 20.44 -32.39
N THR A 166 29.02 21.36 -32.63
CA THR A 166 28.78 21.89 -33.99
C THR A 166 29.49 23.21 -34.30
N ASN A 167 30.12 23.87 -33.31
CA ASN A 167 30.76 25.20 -33.43
C ASN A 167 29.84 26.30 -33.99
N ARG A 168 28.53 26.12 -33.89
CA ARG A 168 27.52 27.08 -34.35
C ARG A 168 26.96 27.87 -33.18
N THR A 169 26.66 29.15 -33.43
CA THR A 169 25.92 30.00 -32.49
C THR A 169 24.46 29.56 -32.47
N MET A 170 24.02 28.99 -31.35
CA MET A 170 22.63 28.58 -31.17
C MET A 170 21.87 29.64 -30.36
N PRO A 171 20.62 29.95 -30.74
CA PRO A 171 19.79 30.87 -29.97
C PRO A 171 19.52 30.33 -28.56
N GLY A 172 19.37 31.25 -27.60
CA GLY A 172 18.99 30.90 -26.23
C GLY A 172 17.65 30.16 -26.18
N ILE A 173 17.52 29.19 -25.27
CA ILE A 173 16.34 28.32 -25.18
C ILE A 173 15.22 29.10 -24.47
N LYS A 174 14.09 29.29 -25.14
CA LYS A 174 12.91 29.94 -24.53
C LYS A 174 12.16 28.94 -23.66
N THR A 175 11.48 29.44 -22.62
CA THR A 175 10.62 28.60 -21.76
C THR A 175 9.55 27.87 -22.58
N THR A 176 9.05 28.48 -23.66
CA THR A 176 8.11 27.88 -24.59
C THR A 176 8.66 26.64 -25.30
N ASP A 177 9.97 26.61 -25.57
CA ASP A 177 10.60 25.49 -26.28
C ASP A 177 10.73 24.29 -25.33
N ILE A 178 10.99 24.56 -24.04
CA ILE A 178 10.97 23.55 -22.98
C ILE A 178 9.57 22.96 -22.83
N TYR A 179 8.52 23.81 -22.83
CA TYR A 179 7.14 23.34 -22.71
C TYR A 179 6.70 22.53 -23.93
N LYS A 180 7.06 22.98 -25.13
CA LYS A 180 6.81 22.23 -26.38
C LYS A 180 7.52 20.87 -26.37
N GLY A 181 8.72 20.78 -25.78
CA GLY A 181 9.43 19.51 -25.60
C GLY A 181 8.78 18.57 -24.59
N ALA A 182 8.07 19.10 -23.59
CA ALA A 182 7.40 18.30 -22.56
C ALA A 182 6.06 17.69 -23.01
N ILE A 183 5.33 18.38 -23.90
CA ILE A 183 3.99 17.95 -24.36
C ILE A 183 4.00 16.52 -24.96
N PRO A 184 4.91 16.14 -25.87
CA PRO A 184 4.97 14.77 -26.40
C PRO A 184 5.13 13.71 -25.30
N TYR A 185 5.94 14.01 -24.28
CA TYR A 185 6.16 13.10 -23.16
C TYR A 185 4.89 12.94 -22.31
N ILE A 186 4.19 14.05 -22.03
CA ILE A 186 2.91 14.03 -21.30
C ILE A 186 1.87 13.21 -22.07
N ILE A 187 1.78 13.35 -23.39
CA ILE A 187 0.87 12.57 -24.23
C ILE A 187 1.17 11.08 -24.12
N ILE A 188 2.44 10.69 -24.25
CA ILE A 188 2.87 9.29 -24.09
C ILE A 188 2.48 8.77 -22.70
N GLN A 189 2.67 9.57 -21.66
CA GLN A 189 2.36 9.18 -20.30
C GLN A 189 0.85 8.96 -20.09
N PHE A 190 0.00 9.83 -20.66
CA PHE A 190 -1.45 9.62 -20.68
C PHE A 190 -1.85 8.37 -21.47
N LEU A 191 -1.18 8.08 -22.59
CA LEU A 191 -1.40 6.85 -23.35
C LEU A 191 -1.02 5.62 -22.53
N VAL A 192 0.07 5.67 -21.77
CA VAL A 192 0.47 4.60 -20.85
C VAL A 192 -0.58 4.39 -19.76
N ILE A 193 -1.10 5.46 -19.14
CA ILE A 193 -2.20 5.36 -18.17
C ILE A 193 -3.42 4.69 -18.79
N LEU A 194 -3.84 5.15 -19.97
CA LEU A 194 -5.01 4.60 -20.66
C LEU A 194 -4.80 3.12 -21.01
N LEU A 195 -3.59 2.75 -21.43
CA LEU A 195 -3.21 1.37 -21.74
C LEU A 195 -3.23 0.48 -20.49
N ILE A 196 -2.76 0.97 -19.34
CA ILE A 196 -2.82 0.25 -18.07
C ILE A 196 -4.26 0.09 -17.58
N ILE A 197 -5.11 1.12 -17.80
CA ILE A 197 -6.55 1.05 -17.49
C ILE A 197 -7.24 0.02 -18.40
N ALA A 198 -6.94 0.02 -19.70
CA ALA A 198 -7.54 -0.92 -20.66
C ALA A 198 -7.05 -2.36 -20.51
N PHE A 199 -5.81 -2.56 -20.06
CA PHE A 199 -5.18 -3.87 -19.91
C PHE A 199 -4.63 -4.06 -18.48
N PRO A 200 -5.49 -4.28 -17.47
CA PRO A 200 -5.09 -4.46 -16.07
C PRO A 200 -4.09 -5.62 -15.87
N ARG A 201 -4.14 -6.62 -16.75
CA ARG A 201 -3.26 -7.81 -16.71
C ARG A 201 -1.76 -7.47 -16.82
N LEU A 202 -1.41 -6.33 -17.40
CA LEU A 202 -0.02 -5.87 -17.46
C LEU A 202 0.60 -5.64 -16.08
N VAL A 203 -0.25 -5.34 -15.10
CA VAL A 203 0.17 -5.03 -13.73
C VAL A 203 -0.17 -6.16 -12.77
N THR A 204 -1.33 -6.81 -12.94
CA THR A 204 -1.80 -7.85 -12.03
C THR A 204 -1.22 -9.24 -12.28
N HIS A 205 -0.19 -9.36 -13.12
CA HIS A 205 0.41 -10.67 -13.45
C HIS A 205 0.92 -11.45 -12.22
N TYR A 206 1.32 -10.76 -11.14
CA TYR A 206 1.76 -11.41 -9.90
C TYR A 206 0.64 -12.19 -9.18
N LYS A 207 -0.64 -11.91 -9.48
CA LYS A 207 -1.76 -12.69 -8.92
C LYS A 207 -1.84 -14.09 -9.52
N ASP A 208 -1.33 -14.29 -10.73
CA ASP A 208 -1.27 -15.61 -11.37
C ASP A 208 -0.26 -16.54 -10.64
N ASP A 209 0.72 -15.97 -9.94
CA ASP A 209 1.78 -16.71 -9.20
C ASP A 209 1.44 -17.02 -7.73
N GLN A 210 0.34 -16.49 -7.20
CA GLN A 210 -0.12 -16.80 -5.83
C GLN A 210 -0.72 -18.22 -5.81
N LYS A 211 0.13 -19.24 -5.73
CA LYS A 211 -0.29 -20.60 -5.34
C LYS A 211 -0.86 -20.52 -3.93
N THR A 212 -2.19 -20.65 -3.82
CA THR A 212 -2.88 -20.88 -2.55
C THR A 212 -2.42 -22.21 -1.99
N PHE A 213 -1.40 -22.19 -1.13
CA PHE A 213 -0.97 -23.38 -0.41
C PHE A 213 -2.06 -23.73 0.60
N ASP A 214 -2.78 -24.82 0.31
CA ASP A 214 -3.79 -25.37 1.20
C ASP A 214 -3.10 -25.88 2.49
N PRO A 215 -3.44 -25.33 3.68
CA PRO A 215 -2.84 -25.73 4.95
C PRO A 215 -3.04 -27.22 5.29
N SER A 216 -3.93 -27.93 4.60
CA SER A 216 -4.12 -29.38 4.74
C SER A 216 -3.03 -30.24 4.09
N THR A 217 -2.20 -29.67 3.20
CA THR A 217 -1.13 -30.40 2.49
C THR A 217 0.24 -30.26 3.17
N ILE A 218 0.32 -29.44 4.23
CA ILE A 218 1.56 -29.19 4.97
C ILE A 218 1.76 -30.30 6.01
N LYS A 219 2.49 -31.35 5.64
CA LYS A 219 3.02 -32.32 6.61
C LYS A 219 4.22 -31.72 7.33
N ILE A 220 3.99 -31.24 8.54
CA ILE A 220 5.06 -30.87 9.47
C ILE A 220 5.63 -32.18 10.04
N GLU A 221 6.65 -32.73 9.38
CA GLU A 221 7.43 -33.83 9.94
C GLU A 221 8.31 -33.27 11.05
N ILE A 222 7.85 -33.44 12.29
CA ILE A 222 8.68 -33.22 13.48
C ILE A 222 9.69 -34.37 13.50
N PRO A 223 11.00 -34.12 13.38
CA PRO A 223 11.99 -35.19 13.45
C PRO A 223 11.89 -35.84 14.83
N ALA A 224 11.48 -37.11 14.88
CA ALA A 224 11.57 -37.89 16.10
C ALA A 224 13.05 -37.96 16.50
N PHE A 225 13.37 -37.53 17.71
CA PHE A 225 14.70 -37.68 18.28
C PHE A 225 14.93 -39.18 18.48
N ASN A 226 15.50 -39.84 17.48
CA ASN A 226 15.85 -41.25 17.53
C ASN A 226 16.87 -41.43 18.66
N ALA A 227 16.41 -42.02 19.77
CA ALA A 227 17.31 -42.58 20.76
C ALA A 227 18.00 -43.79 20.12
N ASP A 228 19.25 -43.61 19.71
CA ASP A 228 20.12 -44.70 19.25
C ASP A 228 20.27 -45.76 20.37
N PRO A 229 19.92 -47.04 20.15
CA PRO A 229 20.01 -48.08 21.18
C PRO A 229 21.45 -48.53 21.53
N LYS A 230 22.48 -47.80 21.09
CA LYS A 230 23.89 -48.24 21.14
C LYS A 230 24.88 -47.26 21.77
N ALA A 231 24.42 -46.25 22.51
CA ALA A 231 25.33 -45.43 23.33
C ALA A 231 25.59 -46.10 24.70
N PRO A 232 26.84 -46.40 25.08
CA PRO A 232 27.16 -47.06 26.34
C PRO A 232 26.90 -46.12 27.53
N SER A 233 26.28 -46.67 28.57
CA SER A 233 26.20 -46.08 29.90
C SER A 233 27.59 -45.89 30.52
N SER A 234 27.81 -44.76 31.20
CA SER A 234 28.66 -44.53 32.40
C SER A 234 29.33 -43.12 32.38
N PRO A 235 29.93 -42.64 33.47
CA PRO A 235 29.31 -42.26 34.75
C PRO A 235 29.84 -40.89 35.24
N GLY A 236 29.01 -39.99 35.75
CA GLY A 236 29.53 -38.72 36.28
C GLY A 236 28.45 -37.83 36.85
N GLY A 237 28.10 -38.04 38.12
CA GLY A 237 27.20 -37.16 38.84
C GLY A 237 27.84 -35.78 39.08
N LEU A 238 26.99 -34.75 39.10
CA LEU A 238 27.21 -33.58 39.93
C LEU A 238 26.37 -33.78 41.22
N PRO A 239 27.01 -33.89 42.39
CA PRO A 239 26.34 -34.15 43.66
C PRO A 239 25.91 -32.85 44.35
N GLY A 240 24.73 -32.87 45.00
CA GLY A 240 24.39 -31.93 46.07
C GLY A 240 23.48 -30.76 45.69
N LEU A 241 22.19 -31.03 45.48
CA LEU A 241 21.10 -30.15 45.91
C LEU A 241 19.77 -30.92 45.89
N GLN A 242 19.56 -31.72 46.93
CA GLN A 242 18.25 -32.25 47.29
C GLN A 242 17.39 -31.10 47.79
N LEU A 243 16.39 -30.67 47.01
CA LEU A 243 15.34 -29.79 47.52
C LEU A 243 14.37 -30.62 48.41
N PRO A 244 13.98 -30.12 49.60
CA PRO A 244 13.10 -30.83 50.52
C PRO A 244 11.71 -31.12 49.94
N ASN A 245 11.24 -32.35 50.17
CA ASN A 245 9.89 -32.82 49.88
C ASN A 245 8.86 -32.14 50.81
N LEU A 246 8.21 -31.08 50.33
CA LEU A 246 7.03 -30.51 50.96
C LEU A 246 5.78 -31.20 50.41
N GLY A 247 5.23 -32.10 51.23
CA GLY A 247 4.17 -33.01 50.88
C GLY A 247 2.85 -32.34 50.47
N GLY A 248 2.22 -32.95 49.47
CA GLY A 248 0.83 -32.80 49.06
C GLY A 248 0.49 -33.86 48.01
N PRO A 249 -0.73 -34.43 48.02
CA PRO A 249 -0.91 -35.86 47.77
C PRO A 249 -1.04 -36.23 46.28
N ASN A 250 -0.34 -37.31 45.92
CA ASN A 250 -0.78 -38.41 45.08
C ASN A 250 -2.01 -38.14 44.19
N LEU A 251 -1.78 -37.72 42.94
CA LEU A 251 -2.73 -37.89 41.85
C LEU A 251 -2.05 -38.65 40.72
N GLY A 252 -1.70 -39.91 41.05
CA GLY A 252 -1.62 -40.96 40.06
C GLY A 252 -3.02 -41.35 39.59
N GLN A 253 -3.08 -41.63 38.28
CA GLN A 253 -4.16 -42.22 37.47
C GLN A 253 -5.10 -41.25 36.73
N PRO A 254 -5.13 -41.32 35.38
CA PRO A 254 -6.19 -40.72 34.58
C PRO A 254 -7.45 -41.60 34.62
N PRO A 255 -8.61 -41.10 35.06
CA PRO A 255 -9.88 -41.78 34.84
C PRO A 255 -10.43 -41.46 33.45
N LYS A 256 -11.24 -42.42 32.99
CA LYS A 256 -11.79 -42.60 31.65
C LYS A 256 -12.64 -41.44 31.14
N ASN A 257 -12.55 -41.29 29.82
CA ASN A 257 -13.50 -40.64 28.93
C ASN A 257 -14.93 -41.11 29.22
N ASP A 258 -15.78 -40.21 29.72
CA ASP A 258 -17.24 -40.24 29.57
C ASP A 258 -17.80 -38.85 29.90
N GLY A 259 -18.59 -38.29 28.98
CA GLY A 259 -19.47 -37.15 29.24
C GLY A 259 -18.86 -35.77 28.97
N GLY A 260 -19.37 -35.11 27.92
CA GLY A 260 -18.94 -33.77 27.51
C GLY A 260 -19.19 -32.68 28.54
N LEU A 261 -18.32 -31.66 28.52
CA LEU A 261 -18.58 -30.35 29.12
C LEU A 261 -17.97 -29.26 28.25
N GLN A 262 -18.83 -28.33 27.85
CA GLN A 262 -18.54 -27.11 27.09
C GLN A 262 -17.55 -26.20 27.83
N LEU A 263 -16.64 -25.57 27.09
CA LEU A 263 -15.93 -24.40 27.58
C LEU A 263 -16.92 -23.21 27.68
N PRO A 264 -16.99 -22.49 28.82
CA PRO A 264 -17.76 -21.26 28.91
C PRO A 264 -17.21 -20.18 27.99
N GLY A 265 -18.09 -19.55 27.20
CA GLY A 265 -17.79 -18.36 26.42
C GLY A 265 -17.49 -17.16 27.33
N LEU A 266 -16.46 -16.40 26.97
CA LEU A 266 -16.12 -15.12 27.58
C LEU A 266 -17.16 -14.08 27.12
N GLN A 267 -18.15 -13.78 27.97
CA GLN A 267 -19.24 -12.86 27.64
C GLN A 267 -19.02 -11.52 28.36
N LEU A 268 -18.86 -10.44 27.59
CA LEU A 268 -18.78 -9.06 28.09
C LEU A 268 -20.11 -8.65 28.76
N PRO A 269 -20.09 -7.79 29.80
CA PRO A 269 -21.29 -7.46 30.56
C PRO A 269 -22.29 -6.64 29.75
N GLY A 270 -23.53 -7.16 29.61
CA GLY A 270 -24.70 -6.37 29.23
C GLY A 270 -25.49 -6.86 28.02
N THR A 271 -26.20 -7.99 28.13
CA THR A 271 -27.48 -8.25 27.42
C THR A 271 -28.27 -9.36 28.14
N PRO A 272 -29.62 -9.36 28.14
CA PRO A 272 -30.43 -10.28 28.97
C PRO A 272 -30.62 -11.66 28.32
N SER A 273 -30.58 -12.71 29.17
CA SER A 273 -30.89 -14.11 28.83
C SER A 273 -32.39 -14.36 28.61
N THR A 274 -32.75 -15.24 27.66
CA THR A 274 -33.53 -16.49 27.89
C THR A 274 -33.90 -17.19 26.58
N ALA A 275 -33.53 -18.46 26.45
CA ALA A 275 -34.21 -19.44 25.59
C ALA A 275 -33.98 -20.86 26.16
N PRO A 276 -35.02 -21.69 26.36
CA PRO A 276 -34.84 -23.11 26.67
C PRO A 276 -35.09 -24.02 25.45
N ASN A 277 -34.10 -24.88 25.21
CA ASN A 277 -34.13 -26.28 24.76
C ASN A 277 -34.93 -26.72 23.51
N ALA A 278 -34.21 -27.34 22.57
CA ALA A 278 -34.72 -28.03 21.38
C ALA A 278 -34.81 -29.56 21.58
N ALA A 279 -35.81 -30.19 20.95
CA ALA A 279 -35.97 -31.64 20.77
C ALA A 279 -35.50 -32.06 19.34
N PRO A 280 -35.22 -33.36 19.07
CA PRO A 280 -34.44 -33.79 17.91
C PRO A 280 -35.23 -33.93 16.60
N ALA A 281 -34.47 -33.86 15.50
CA ALA A 281 -34.88 -33.71 14.12
C ALA A 281 -35.74 -34.83 13.52
N GLU A 282 -36.72 -34.43 12.70
CA GLU A 282 -37.53 -35.28 11.83
C GLU A 282 -37.13 -35.05 10.35
N LYS A 283 -37.10 -36.13 9.55
CA LYS A 283 -36.70 -36.16 8.13
C LYS A 283 -37.60 -35.27 7.25
N PRO A 284 -37.10 -34.69 6.14
CA PRO A 284 -37.95 -33.98 5.17
C PRO A 284 -38.82 -34.98 4.39
N ALA A 285 -40.14 -34.73 4.37
CA ALA A 285 -41.12 -35.47 3.57
C ALA A 285 -41.27 -34.89 2.14
N GLU A 286 -41.58 -35.76 1.19
CA GLU A 286 -41.87 -35.47 -0.23
C GLU A 286 -43.09 -34.54 -0.42
N PRO A 287 -43.13 -33.69 -1.46
CA PRO A 287 -44.32 -32.88 -1.74
C PRO A 287 -45.32 -33.69 -2.57
N SER A 288 -46.41 -34.12 -1.93
CA SER A 288 -47.58 -34.68 -2.62
C SER A 288 -48.64 -33.62 -2.87
N GLY A 289 -48.92 -33.39 -4.15
CA GLY A 289 -50.26 -33.08 -4.67
C GLY A 289 -50.88 -31.73 -4.30
N MET A 290 -50.69 -30.72 -5.15
CA MET A 290 -51.69 -29.66 -5.31
C MET A 290 -51.95 -29.39 -6.79
N GLN A 291 -53.21 -29.55 -7.14
CA GLN A 291 -53.82 -29.63 -8.46
C GLN A 291 -53.74 -28.28 -9.18
N MET A 292 -53.14 -28.24 -10.37
CA MET A 292 -53.18 -27.09 -11.29
C MET A 292 -54.45 -27.15 -12.15
N PRO A 293 -55.25 -26.09 -12.24
CA PRO A 293 -56.23 -25.94 -13.30
C PRO A 293 -55.70 -25.03 -14.43
N GLY A 294 -55.77 -25.53 -15.67
CA GLY A 294 -56.00 -24.72 -16.86
C GLY A 294 -54.76 -24.19 -17.60
N ALA A 295 -54.45 -24.81 -18.74
CA ALA A 295 -53.56 -24.27 -19.76
C ALA A 295 -54.10 -22.95 -20.36
N PRO A 296 -53.24 -22.00 -20.78
CA PRO A 296 -53.69 -20.82 -21.53
C PRO A 296 -53.93 -21.20 -23.01
N PRO A 297 -55.00 -20.68 -23.66
CA PRO A 297 -55.21 -20.90 -25.08
C PRO A 297 -54.24 -20.06 -25.91
N LYS A 298 -53.69 -20.69 -26.95
CA LYS A 298 -53.01 -20.03 -28.07
C LYS A 298 -54.04 -19.27 -28.90
N PHE A 299 -53.71 -18.04 -29.30
CA PHE A 299 -54.35 -17.37 -30.44
C PHE A 299 -53.29 -16.86 -31.41
N ASN A 300 -53.60 -17.05 -32.69
CA ASN A 300 -52.90 -16.55 -33.88
C ASN A 300 -52.71 -15.04 -33.86
#